data_AF-A0A930A6E7-F1
#
_entry.id   AF-A0A930A6E7-F1
#
_cell.length_a   1.000
_cell.length_b   1.000
_cell.length_c   1.000
_cell.angle_alpha   90.00
_cell.angle_beta   90.00
_cell.angle_gamma   90.00
#
_symmetry.space_group_name_H-M   'P 1'
#
loop_
_entity.id
_entity.type
_entity.pdbx_description
1 polymer ?
#
loop_
_entity_poly.entity_id
_entity_poly.type
_entity_poly.pdbx_seq_one_letter_code
_entity_poly.pdbx_strand_id
1 'polypeptide(L)'
;MKSIQQNIKRNTKDFSEFGLWVGGLDVSTKNIDQFDPLRAGYSRIFIVRLPRFMERMDIAAAKRFKHLLELGFTGIDGIADTTMETEELTGGYAGNKFQIPNVVKDETDSLTIKVYEFSGSPIREFIDTWMTGISDPLTGLSHYHGQISPECQFKASNHVMETIIVNTDPTGIDIEYCAMFSNMMPKKVAKAHFNFEPGSHQAVSLDLEFTATRYESPQINEIGSALLNKYRILRDYLDFNSGYTTQMVNAMPSYHNMNHF
;
A
#
# COMPACT_ATOMS: atom_id res chain seq x y z
N MET A 1 -8.43 21.88 -17.47
CA MET A 1 -7.19 21.75 -16.67
C MET A 1 -6.85 20.27 -16.57
N LYS A 2 -5.65 19.84 -17.00
CA LYS A 2 -5.13 18.51 -16.66
C LYS A 2 -4.64 18.56 -15.22
N SER A 3 -5.10 17.65 -14.38
CA SER A 3 -4.72 17.59 -12.96
C SER A 3 -4.49 16.14 -12.55
N ILE A 4 -3.71 15.95 -11.49
CA ILE A 4 -3.43 14.64 -10.88
C ILE A 4 -4.69 13.91 -10.40
N GLN A 5 -5.80 14.63 -10.17
CA GLN A 5 -7.10 14.08 -9.77
C GLN A 5 -8.04 13.76 -10.94
N GLN A 6 -7.58 13.82 -12.19
CA GLN A 6 -8.42 13.37 -13.31
C GLN A 6 -8.65 11.85 -13.23
N ASN A 7 -9.86 11.41 -13.56
CA ASN A 7 -10.33 10.01 -13.50
C ASN A 7 -10.55 9.43 -12.10
N ILE A 8 -10.48 10.26 -11.05
CA ILE A 8 -10.87 9.91 -9.68
C ILE A 8 -11.86 10.94 -9.12
N LYS A 9 -12.33 10.76 -7.89
CA LYS A 9 -13.33 11.62 -7.28
C LYS A 9 -12.84 13.06 -7.25
N ARG A 10 -13.71 13.98 -7.69
CA ARG A 10 -13.42 15.41 -7.71
C ARG A 10 -14.55 16.17 -7.05
N ASN A 11 -14.20 17.07 -6.13
CA ASN A 11 -15.18 18.00 -5.59
C ASN A 11 -15.42 19.14 -6.59
N THR A 12 -16.68 19.29 -7.03
CA THR A 12 -17.10 20.32 -8.00
C THR A 12 -18.00 21.39 -7.37
N LYS A 13 -18.13 21.41 -6.04
CA LYS A 13 -18.96 22.38 -5.31
C LYS A 13 -18.26 23.75 -5.30
N ASP A 14 -19.05 24.83 -5.33
CA ASP A 14 -18.54 26.19 -5.22
C ASP A 14 -18.40 26.59 -3.74
N PHE A 15 -17.18 26.84 -3.30
CA PHE A 15 -16.86 27.20 -1.92
C PHE A 15 -16.87 28.71 -1.65
N SER A 16 -17.02 29.54 -2.70
CA SER A 16 -16.90 31.00 -2.59
C SER A 16 -18.16 31.70 -2.07
N GLU A 17 -19.31 31.02 -2.09
CA GLU A 17 -20.62 31.59 -1.72
C GLU A 17 -20.92 31.53 -0.22
N PHE A 18 -20.01 31.03 0.63
CA PHE A 18 -20.33 30.69 2.03
C PHE A 18 -19.26 31.13 3.05
N GLY A 19 -19.72 31.49 4.26
CA GLY A 19 -18.86 31.87 5.38
C GLY A 19 -18.10 30.71 6.05
N LEU A 20 -18.24 29.47 5.56
CA LEU A 20 -17.65 28.25 6.11
C LEU A 20 -17.71 28.25 7.66
N TRP A 21 -16.56 28.18 8.34
CA TRP A 21 -16.45 28.15 9.80
C TRP A 21 -16.57 29.52 10.48
N VAL A 22 -16.51 30.61 9.70
CA VAL A 22 -16.52 32.00 10.19
C VAL A 22 -17.94 32.54 10.36
N GLY A 23 -18.90 32.04 9.58
CA GLY A 23 -20.31 32.47 9.60
C GLY A 23 -21.20 31.79 10.65
N GLY A 24 -20.65 30.89 11.48
CA GLY A 24 -21.42 29.97 12.31
C GLY A 24 -21.78 28.67 11.58
N LEU A 25 -21.95 27.58 12.32
CA LEU A 25 -22.26 26.26 11.77
C LEU A 25 -23.73 26.17 11.33
N ASP A 26 -24.01 26.57 10.09
CA ASP A 26 -25.29 26.27 9.45
C ASP A 26 -25.30 24.82 8.94
N VAL A 27 -25.85 23.92 9.75
CA VAL A 27 -25.99 22.48 9.48
C VAL A 27 -27.30 22.13 8.76
N SER A 28 -27.96 23.10 8.12
CA SER A 28 -29.14 22.80 7.31
C SER A 28 -28.80 21.85 6.16
N THR A 29 -29.78 21.06 5.70
CA THR A 29 -29.57 20.02 4.66
C THR A 29 -28.97 20.56 3.36
N LYS A 30 -29.11 21.86 3.08
CA LYS A 30 -28.52 22.52 1.90
C LYS A 30 -27.02 22.81 2.07
N ASN A 31 -26.58 23.03 3.31
CA ASN A 31 -25.21 23.44 3.64
C ASN A 31 -24.37 22.27 4.17
N ILE A 32 -24.98 21.28 4.82
CA ILE A 32 -24.25 20.12 5.39
C ILE A 32 -23.54 19.28 4.32
N ASP A 33 -24.12 19.16 3.13
CA ASP A 33 -23.52 18.46 1.98
C ASP A 33 -22.18 19.09 1.57
N GLN A 34 -21.97 20.38 1.85
CA GLN A 34 -20.70 21.06 1.56
C GLN A 34 -19.63 20.83 2.64
N PHE A 35 -20.04 20.45 3.85
CA PHE A 35 -19.16 20.23 4.99
C PHE A 35 -18.63 18.79 5.11
N ASP A 36 -18.91 17.90 4.14
CA ASP A 36 -18.45 16.52 4.17
C ASP A 36 -16.91 16.43 4.17
N PRO A 37 -16.28 16.08 5.31
CA PRO A 37 -14.84 16.04 5.42
C PRO A 37 -14.31 14.77 4.75
N LEU A 38 -13.09 14.85 4.22
CA LEU A 38 -12.36 13.67 3.74
C LEU A 38 -12.17 12.69 4.90
N ARG A 39 -12.68 11.47 4.73
CA ARG A 39 -12.47 10.35 5.66
C ARG A 39 -11.38 9.45 5.12
N ALA A 40 -10.15 9.67 5.58
CA ALA A 40 -9.00 8.83 5.25
C ALA A 40 -9.01 7.50 6.03
N GLY A 41 -8.18 6.53 5.59
CA GLY A 41 -7.98 5.25 6.28
C GLY A 41 -8.43 4.01 5.50
N TYR A 42 -9.13 4.18 4.38
CA TYR A 42 -9.53 3.08 3.49
C TYR A 42 -8.52 2.91 2.36
N SER A 43 -7.33 2.41 2.67
CA SER A 43 -6.29 2.14 1.68
C SER A 43 -6.39 0.73 1.11
N ARG A 44 -5.88 0.53 -0.10
CA ARG A 44 -5.67 -0.75 -0.76
C ARG A 44 -4.31 -0.75 -1.43
N ILE A 45 -3.59 -1.87 -1.31
CA ILE A 45 -2.32 -2.09 -1.98
C ILE A 45 -2.54 -3.13 -3.07
N PHE A 46 -2.10 -2.83 -4.28
CA PHE A 46 -2.08 -3.76 -5.40
C PHE A 46 -0.66 -3.94 -5.90
N ILE A 47 -0.13 -5.15 -5.82
CA ILE A 47 1.18 -5.49 -6.36
C ILE A 47 1.00 -5.85 -7.83
N VAL A 48 1.43 -4.94 -8.70
CA VAL A 48 1.31 -5.09 -10.16
C VAL A 48 2.38 -6.04 -10.68
N ARG A 49 3.59 -5.98 -10.10
CA ARG A 49 4.73 -6.81 -10.50
C ARG A 49 5.58 -7.18 -9.31
N LEU A 50 5.89 -8.47 -9.16
CA LEU A 50 6.90 -8.96 -8.23
C LEU A 50 8.28 -9.08 -8.91
N PRO A 51 9.37 -9.23 -8.13
CA PRO A 51 10.69 -9.50 -8.67
C PRO A 51 10.70 -10.80 -9.48
N ARG A 52 11.09 -10.72 -10.75
CA ARG A 52 11.01 -11.87 -11.69
C ARG A 52 11.82 -13.08 -11.24
N PHE A 53 12.97 -12.85 -10.60
CA PHE A 53 13.81 -13.96 -10.12
C PHE A 53 13.14 -14.70 -8.95
N MET A 54 12.41 -14.00 -8.09
CA MET A 54 11.66 -14.60 -6.98
C MET A 54 10.48 -15.43 -7.50
N GLU A 55 9.78 -14.93 -8.53
CA GLU A 55 8.68 -15.67 -9.17
C GLU A 55 9.16 -16.96 -9.83
N ARG A 56 10.38 -16.96 -10.39
CA ARG A 56 10.98 -18.16 -11.00
C ARG A 56 11.46 -19.17 -9.98
N MET A 57 12.00 -18.69 -8.86
CA MET A 57 12.53 -19.54 -7.80
C MET A 57 11.39 -20.29 -7.08
N ASP A 58 10.36 -19.58 -6.63
CA ASP A 58 9.16 -20.18 -6.05
C ASP A 58 7.92 -19.31 -6.28
N ILE A 59 7.13 -19.69 -7.29
CA ILE A 59 5.88 -19.02 -7.62
C ILE A 59 4.82 -19.15 -6.52
N ALA A 60 4.85 -20.21 -5.71
CA ALA A 60 3.90 -20.40 -4.63
C ALA A 60 4.24 -19.46 -3.45
N ALA A 61 5.51 -19.32 -3.09
CA ALA A 61 5.95 -18.33 -2.11
C ALA A 61 5.65 -16.90 -2.57
N ALA A 62 5.92 -16.58 -3.83
CA ALA A 62 5.60 -15.27 -4.42
C ALA A 62 4.10 -14.94 -4.33
N LYS A 63 3.22 -15.90 -4.63
CA LYS A 63 1.76 -15.74 -4.50
C LYS A 63 1.32 -15.55 -3.05
N ARG A 64 1.89 -16.31 -2.10
CA ARG A 64 1.59 -16.16 -0.67
C ARG A 64 2.03 -14.78 -0.17
N PHE A 65 3.25 -14.36 -0.49
CA PHE A 65 3.77 -13.06 -0.12
C PHE A 65 2.89 -11.92 -0.66
N LYS A 66 2.52 -11.99 -1.94
CA LYS A 66 1.59 -11.03 -2.55
C LYS A 66 0.26 -10.95 -1.80
N HIS A 67 -0.35 -12.10 -1.52
CA HIS A 67 -1.62 -12.16 -0.81
C HIS A 67 -1.53 -11.55 0.59
N LEU A 68 -0.46 -11.85 1.33
CA LEU A 68 -0.21 -11.31 2.66
C LEU A 68 -0.02 -9.79 2.64
N LEU A 69 0.71 -9.25 1.68
CA LEU A 69 0.90 -7.80 1.57
C LEU A 69 -0.37 -7.07 1.10
N GLU A 70 -1.14 -7.62 0.16
CA GLU A 70 -2.33 -6.95 -0.40
C GLU A 70 -3.51 -6.94 0.58
N LEU A 71 -3.67 -7.99 1.41
CA LEU A 71 -4.82 -8.12 2.32
C LEU A 71 -4.48 -8.05 3.80
N GLY A 72 -3.23 -8.34 4.18
CA GLY A 72 -2.78 -8.43 5.57
C GLY A 72 -2.02 -7.21 6.08
N PHE A 73 -1.97 -6.11 5.31
CA PHE A 73 -1.35 -4.87 5.76
C PHE A 73 -2.20 -4.17 6.83
N THR A 74 -1.52 -3.57 7.79
CA THR A 74 -2.12 -2.83 8.91
C THR A 74 -1.87 -1.34 8.81
N GLY A 75 -0.91 -0.92 7.98
CA GLY A 75 -0.58 0.48 7.77
C GLY A 75 0.38 0.68 6.60
N ILE A 76 0.38 1.90 6.08
CA ILE A 76 1.27 2.38 5.02
C ILE A 76 1.84 3.71 5.50
N ASP A 77 3.14 3.89 5.29
CA ASP A 77 3.87 5.10 5.66
C ASP A 77 4.94 5.42 4.60
N GLY A 78 5.38 6.69 4.54
CA GLY A 78 6.42 7.14 3.61
C GLY A 78 5.91 7.80 2.32
N ILE A 79 4.63 8.19 2.26
CA ILE A 79 4.13 9.05 1.17
C ILE A 79 4.52 10.49 1.52
N ALA A 80 5.51 11.06 0.81
CA ALA A 80 6.05 12.38 1.13
C ALA A 80 5.34 13.52 0.36
N ASP A 81 5.47 14.73 0.91
CA ASP A 81 4.96 15.95 0.27
C ASP A 81 5.81 16.34 -0.94
N THR A 82 5.19 17.03 -1.89
CA THR A 82 5.92 17.67 -2.99
C THR A 82 6.41 19.05 -2.53
N THR A 83 7.72 19.27 -2.54
CA THR A 83 8.36 20.50 -2.04
C THR A 83 8.84 21.38 -3.20
N MET A 84 8.87 22.69 -2.98
CA MET A 84 9.44 23.67 -3.91
C MET A 84 10.78 24.15 -3.36
N GLU A 85 11.86 23.89 -4.07
CA GLU A 85 13.16 24.50 -3.75
C GLU A 85 13.13 25.98 -4.14
N THR A 86 13.56 26.85 -3.22
CA THR A 86 13.65 28.28 -3.45
C THR A 86 15.08 28.77 -3.40
N GLU A 87 15.46 29.67 -4.29
CA GLU A 87 16.74 30.38 -4.26
C GLU A 87 16.55 31.75 -3.57
N GLU A 88 17.44 32.09 -2.64
CA GLU A 88 17.43 33.41 -1.98
C GLU A 88 18.27 34.42 -2.78
N LEU A 89 17.60 35.44 -3.34
CA LEU A 89 18.26 36.61 -3.89
C LEU A 89 18.38 37.68 -2.81
N THR A 90 19.63 38.08 -2.50
CA THR A 90 19.93 39.13 -1.53
C THR A 90 20.24 40.43 -2.24
N GLY A 91 19.54 41.52 -1.89
CA GLY A 91 19.69 42.82 -2.55
C GLY A 91 19.60 44.00 -1.59
N GLY A 92 20.48 44.99 -1.80
CA GLY A 92 20.52 46.25 -1.05
C GLY A 92 21.47 46.26 0.16
N TYR A 93 21.85 47.46 0.60
CA TYR A 93 22.80 47.69 1.71
C TYR A 93 22.32 47.14 3.07
N ALA A 94 21.01 46.86 3.19
CA ALA A 94 20.37 46.29 4.38
C ALA A 94 20.20 44.75 4.33
N GLY A 95 20.63 44.08 3.25
CA GLY A 95 20.59 42.62 3.14
C GLY A 95 19.17 42.02 3.07
N ASN A 96 18.20 42.75 2.53
CA ASN A 96 16.85 42.22 2.34
C ASN A 96 16.90 41.05 1.35
N LYS A 97 16.22 39.97 1.72
CA LYS A 97 16.17 38.73 0.94
C LYS A 97 14.77 38.49 0.41
N PHE A 98 14.68 38.02 -0.83
CA PHE A 98 13.43 37.45 -1.36
C PHE A 98 13.73 36.11 -2.02
N GLN A 99 12.78 35.17 -1.89
CA GLN A 99 12.91 33.82 -2.38
C GLN A 99 12.23 33.69 -3.74
N ILE A 100 12.92 33.11 -4.73
CA ILE A 100 12.35 32.73 -6.03
C ILE A 100 12.21 31.21 -6.14
N PRO A 101 11.13 30.69 -6.77
CA PRO A 101 10.99 29.25 -6.99
C PRO A 101 12.01 28.76 -8.03
N ASN A 102 12.64 27.62 -7.76
CA ASN A 102 13.66 27.02 -8.64
C ASN A 102 13.15 25.71 -9.26
N VAL A 103 13.06 24.64 -8.45
CA VAL A 103 12.64 23.30 -8.91
C VAL A 103 11.67 22.68 -7.93
N VAL A 104 10.65 22.01 -8.45
CA VAL A 104 9.73 21.17 -7.65
C VAL A 104 10.31 19.77 -7.55
N LYS A 105 10.39 19.22 -6.33
CA LYS A 105 10.89 17.86 -6.08
C LYS A 105 9.84 17.03 -5.36
N ASP A 106 9.78 15.76 -5.73
CA ASP A 106 9.09 14.74 -4.95
C ASP A 106 10.15 14.00 -4.14
N GLU A 107 10.05 14.07 -2.81
CA GLU A 107 11.04 13.52 -1.87
C GLU A 107 10.70 12.07 -1.46
N THR A 108 9.76 11.44 -2.16
CA THR A 108 9.34 10.07 -1.87
C THR A 108 10.37 9.04 -2.32
N ASP A 109 11.33 8.71 -1.45
CA ASP A 109 12.41 7.73 -1.71
C ASP A 109 12.19 6.34 -1.09
N SER A 110 11.25 6.23 -0.14
CA SER A 110 10.96 4.97 0.53
C SER A 110 9.53 4.84 0.97
N LEU A 111 9.01 3.62 0.88
CA LEU A 111 7.68 3.25 1.33
C LEU A 111 7.79 2.16 2.40
N THR A 112 7.11 2.36 3.53
CA THR A 112 7.02 1.36 4.60
C THR A 112 5.63 0.76 4.65
N ILE A 113 5.54 -0.56 4.57
CA ILE A 113 4.30 -1.32 4.70
C ILE A 113 4.35 -2.10 6.02
N LYS A 114 3.35 -1.89 6.87
CA LYS A 114 3.22 -2.58 8.16
C LYS A 114 2.35 -3.82 8.00
N VAL A 115 2.81 -4.96 8.50
CA VAL A 115 2.12 -6.25 8.42
C VAL A 115 2.31 -7.04 9.70
N TYR A 116 1.41 -7.98 10.00
CA TYR A 116 1.68 -8.99 11.02
C TYR A 116 2.51 -10.13 10.44
N GLU A 117 3.44 -10.65 11.24
CA GLU A 117 4.16 -11.87 10.89
C GLU A 117 3.38 -13.10 11.37
N PHE A 118 3.27 -14.10 10.49
CA PHE A 118 2.61 -15.36 10.80
C PHE A 118 3.61 -16.42 11.25
N SER A 119 3.12 -17.45 11.95
CA SER A 119 3.93 -18.59 12.35
C SER A 119 4.61 -19.24 11.13
N GLY A 120 5.88 -19.60 11.28
CA GLY A 120 6.74 -20.03 10.17
C GLY A 120 7.47 -18.89 9.44
N SER A 121 7.20 -17.64 9.80
CA SER A 121 7.87 -16.44 9.28
C SER A 121 7.92 -16.30 7.75
N PRO A 122 6.76 -16.41 7.05
CA PRO A 122 6.72 -16.42 5.60
C PRO A 122 7.16 -15.10 4.97
N ILE A 123 6.92 -13.96 5.63
CA ILE A 123 7.29 -12.63 5.11
C ILE A 123 8.80 -12.43 5.28
N ARG A 124 9.32 -12.73 6.48
CA ARG A 124 10.76 -12.61 6.75
C ARG A 124 11.58 -13.50 5.83
N GLU A 125 11.21 -14.77 5.66
CA GLU A 125 11.92 -15.71 4.80
C GLU A 125 11.95 -15.24 3.34
N PHE A 126 10.82 -14.73 2.83
CA PHE A 126 10.75 -14.20 1.48
C PHE A 126 11.66 -12.98 1.29
N ILE A 127 11.67 -12.04 2.24
CA ILE A 127 12.52 -10.83 2.16
C ILE A 127 14.00 -11.17 2.32
N ASP A 128 14.34 -12.08 3.24
CA ASP A 128 15.72 -12.56 3.42
C ASP A 128 16.23 -13.24 2.14
N THR A 129 15.39 -14.07 1.52
CA THR A 129 15.73 -14.74 0.24
C THR A 129 15.83 -13.75 -0.91
N TRP A 130 14.98 -12.71 -0.94
CA TRP A 130 15.07 -11.64 -1.92
C TRP A 130 16.41 -10.89 -1.79
N MET A 131 16.78 -10.44 -0.59
CA MET A 131 18.02 -9.69 -0.36
C MET A 131 19.26 -10.54 -0.65
N THR A 132 19.33 -11.76 -0.11
CA THR A 132 20.46 -12.68 -0.33
C THR A 132 20.55 -13.16 -1.78
N GLY A 133 19.42 -13.25 -2.49
CA GLY A 133 19.41 -13.58 -3.92
C GLY A 133 20.07 -12.50 -4.77
N ILE A 134 19.88 -11.23 -4.41
CA ILE A 134 20.52 -10.08 -5.10
C ILE A 134 22.03 -10.07 -4.82
N SER A 135 22.44 -10.24 -3.57
CA SER A 135 23.85 -10.26 -3.19
C SER A 135 24.05 -11.23 -2.03
N ASP A 136 24.91 -12.22 -2.23
CA ASP A 136 25.28 -13.15 -1.19
C ASP A 136 26.09 -12.45 -0.08
N PRO A 137 25.75 -12.62 1.20
CA PRO A 137 26.43 -11.93 2.29
C PRO A 137 27.87 -12.39 2.54
N LEU A 138 28.25 -13.62 2.13
CA LEU A 138 29.59 -14.16 2.36
C LEU A 138 30.55 -13.78 1.22
N THR A 139 30.10 -13.96 -0.02
CA THR A 139 30.94 -13.80 -1.22
C THR A 139 30.76 -12.44 -1.88
N GLY A 140 29.68 -11.73 -1.59
CA GLY A 140 29.31 -10.48 -2.28
C GLY A 140 28.89 -10.69 -3.75
N LEU A 141 28.81 -11.95 -4.20
CA LEU A 141 28.45 -12.27 -5.57
C LEU A 141 26.94 -12.39 -5.73
N SER A 142 26.46 -11.94 -6.88
CA SER A 142 25.06 -12.03 -7.25
C SER A 142 24.80 -13.28 -8.09
N HIS A 143 23.98 -14.19 -7.58
CA HIS A 143 23.69 -15.45 -8.27
C HIS A 143 22.21 -15.86 -8.28
N TYR A 144 21.30 -15.07 -7.68
CA TYR A 144 19.87 -15.40 -7.56
C TYR A 144 19.61 -16.83 -7.07
N HIS A 145 20.42 -17.34 -6.14
CA HIS A 145 20.34 -18.74 -5.68
C HIS A 145 20.39 -19.78 -6.82
N GLY A 146 21.14 -19.48 -7.89
CA GLY A 146 21.30 -20.37 -9.05
C GLY A 146 20.28 -20.15 -10.17
N GLN A 147 19.41 -19.13 -10.08
CA GLN A 147 18.36 -18.85 -11.07
C GLN A 147 18.81 -17.97 -12.26
N ILE A 148 20.09 -17.62 -12.32
CA ILE A 148 20.62 -16.87 -13.47
C ILE A 148 20.52 -17.74 -14.73
N SER A 149 19.76 -17.24 -15.69
CA SER A 149 19.51 -17.89 -16.97
C SER A 149 19.46 -16.84 -18.07
N PRO A 150 19.52 -17.23 -19.37
CA PRO A 150 19.41 -16.28 -20.48
C PRO A 150 18.14 -15.42 -20.42
N GLU A 151 17.07 -15.97 -19.85
CA GLU A 151 15.77 -15.33 -19.66
C GLU A 151 15.65 -14.52 -18.35
N CYS A 152 16.46 -14.85 -17.33
CA CYS A 152 16.53 -14.16 -16.04
C CYS A 152 17.98 -13.75 -15.74
N GLN A 153 18.48 -12.81 -16.53
CA GLN A 153 19.82 -12.26 -16.38
C GLN A 153 19.91 -11.39 -15.12
N PHE A 154 21.13 -11.26 -14.59
CA PHE A 154 21.38 -10.33 -13.49
C PHE A 154 21.19 -8.88 -13.96
N LYS A 155 20.05 -8.27 -13.59
CA LYS A 155 19.65 -6.90 -13.98
C LYS A 155 18.75 -6.32 -12.90
N ALA A 156 18.90 -5.02 -12.63
CA ALA A 156 18.07 -4.30 -11.66
C ALA A 156 16.56 -4.48 -11.93
N SER A 157 16.13 -4.51 -13.20
CA SER A 157 14.73 -4.74 -13.58
C SER A 157 14.13 -6.08 -13.12
N ASN A 158 14.97 -7.07 -12.78
CA ASN A 158 14.54 -8.34 -12.23
C ASN A 158 14.46 -8.30 -10.69
N HIS A 159 15.14 -7.35 -10.04
CA HIS A 159 15.17 -7.20 -8.57
C HIS A 159 13.98 -6.46 -8.00
N VAL A 160 13.31 -5.65 -8.82
CA VAL A 160 12.33 -4.66 -8.36
C VAL A 160 10.91 -5.21 -8.35
N MET A 161 10.15 -4.71 -7.39
CA MET A 161 8.70 -4.81 -7.32
C MET A 161 8.06 -3.47 -7.74
N GLU A 162 6.82 -3.54 -8.23
CA GLU A 162 6.00 -2.36 -8.54
C GLU A 162 4.62 -2.52 -7.90
N THR A 163 4.13 -1.46 -7.26
CA THR A 163 2.85 -1.45 -6.56
C THR A 163 2.03 -0.21 -6.90
N ILE A 164 0.71 -0.33 -6.77
CA ILE A 164 -0.23 0.79 -6.85
C ILE A 164 -0.98 0.84 -5.53
N ILE A 165 -0.96 2.01 -4.88
CA ILE A 165 -1.72 2.27 -3.66
C ILE A 165 -2.93 3.11 -4.04
N VAL A 166 -4.10 2.66 -3.59
CA VAL A 166 -5.38 3.31 -3.83
C VAL A 166 -6.02 3.62 -2.48
N ASN A 167 -6.32 4.89 -2.23
CA ASN A 167 -7.12 5.32 -1.09
C ASN A 167 -8.53 5.63 -1.58
N THR A 168 -9.50 4.96 -0.99
CA THR A 168 -10.92 5.13 -1.32
C THR A 168 -11.64 5.95 -0.26
N ASP A 169 -12.81 6.41 -0.62
CA ASP A 169 -13.81 6.93 0.31
C ASP A 169 -14.35 5.83 1.24
N PRO A 170 -15.15 6.16 2.28
CA PRO A 170 -15.72 5.17 3.19
C PRO A 170 -16.61 4.12 2.52
N THR A 171 -17.15 4.38 1.33
CA THR A 171 -17.93 3.38 0.59
C THR A 171 -17.04 2.34 -0.11
N GLY A 172 -15.74 2.62 -0.28
CA GLY A 172 -14.80 1.73 -0.96
C GLY A 172 -15.06 1.64 -2.47
N ILE A 173 -15.68 2.66 -3.06
CA ILE A 173 -16.03 2.73 -4.49
C ILE A 173 -15.23 3.83 -5.16
N ASP A 174 -15.25 5.02 -4.58
CA ASP A 174 -14.66 6.19 -5.19
C ASP A 174 -13.24 6.37 -4.70
N ILE A 175 -12.32 6.57 -5.64
CA ILE A 175 -10.92 6.80 -5.34
C ILE A 175 -10.72 8.27 -4.98
N GLU A 176 -10.10 8.53 -3.83
CA GLU A 176 -9.71 9.87 -3.36
C GLU A 176 -8.24 10.16 -3.69
N TYR A 177 -7.38 9.13 -3.67
CA TYR A 177 -5.96 9.24 -4.00
C TYR A 177 -5.43 7.93 -4.59
N CYS A 178 -4.56 8.02 -5.60
CA CYS A 178 -3.94 6.86 -6.23
C CYS A 178 -2.53 7.20 -6.72
N ALA A 179 -1.56 6.35 -6.40
CA ALA A 179 -0.17 6.51 -6.80
C ALA A 179 0.49 5.16 -7.10
N MET A 180 1.41 5.16 -8.08
CA MET A 180 2.25 4.01 -8.39
C MET A 180 3.62 4.18 -7.74
N PHE A 181 4.12 3.13 -7.12
CA PHE A 181 5.45 3.05 -6.54
C PHE A 181 6.26 2.03 -7.31
N SER A 182 7.33 2.51 -7.96
CA SER A 182 8.23 1.70 -8.77
C SER A 182 9.60 1.55 -8.10
N ASN A 183 10.44 0.67 -8.63
CA ASN A 183 11.79 0.40 -8.13
C ASN A 183 11.79 -0.04 -6.65
N MET A 184 10.80 -0.82 -6.25
CA MET A 184 10.69 -1.27 -4.87
C MET A 184 11.60 -2.44 -4.57
N MET A 185 12.53 -2.25 -3.64
CA MET A 185 13.42 -3.29 -3.12
C MET A 185 13.50 -3.18 -1.59
N PRO A 186 13.53 -4.31 -0.85
CA PRO A 186 13.60 -4.28 0.60
C PRO A 186 14.97 -3.74 1.05
N LYS A 187 14.95 -2.84 2.05
CA LYS A 187 16.18 -2.29 2.63
C LYS A 187 16.72 -3.11 3.80
N LYS A 188 15.84 -3.80 4.53
CA LYS A 188 16.21 -4.53 5.74
C LYS A 188 15.36 -5.78 5.96
N VAL A 189 15.96 -6.78 6.60
CA VAL A 189 15.26 -7.94 7.16
C VAL A 189 15.15 -7.74 8.67
N ALA A 190 13.96 -7.47 9.19
CA ALA A 190 13.75 -7.33 10.62
C ALA A 190 13.82 -8.71 11.32
N LYS A 191 14.83 -8.92 12.17
CA LYS A 191 15.02 -10.17 12.98
C LYS A 191 14.93 -9.93 14.50
N ALA A 192 14.80 -8.67 14.93
CA ALA A 192 14.82 -8.28 16.34
C ALA A 192 13.64 -8.84 17.17
N HIS A 193 12.53 -9.20 16.52
CA HIS A 193 11.36 -9.76 17.19
C HIS A 193 11.60 -11.17 17.77
N PHE A 194 12.72 -11.82 17.45
CA PHE A 194 13.14 -13.08 18.09
C PHE A 194 13.93 -12.87 19.38
N ASN A 195 14.24 -11.62 19.74
CA ASN A 195 14.85 -11.33 21.04
C ASN A 195 13.85 -11.70 22.14
N PHE A 196 14.34 -12.42 23.15
CA PHE A 196 13.49 -12.99 24.21
C PHE A 196 13.57 -12.14 25.48
N GLU A 197 12.42 -11.69 25.96
CA GLU A 197 12.25 -11.12 27.30
C GLU A 197 11.20 -11.94 28.08
N PRO A 198 11.52 -12.40 29.30
CA PRO A 198 10.56 -13.14 30.12
C PRO A 198 9.26 -12.33 30.36
N GLY A 199 8.11 -12.95 30.12
CA GLY A 199 6.79 -12.36 30.37
C GLY A 199 6.17 -11.59 29.19
N SER A 200 6.83 -11.48 28.05
CA SER A 200 6.28 -10.85 26.84
C SER A 200 5.90 -11.89 25.79
N HIS A 201 4.61 -11.98 25.46
CA HIS A 201 4.06 -12.86 24.42
C HIS A 201 3.12 -12.06 23.50
N GLN A 202 3.67 -11.07 22.81
CA GLN A 202 2.91 -10.20 21.91
C GLN A 202 2.95 -10.72 20.46
N ALA A 203 1.90 -10.42 19.69
CA ALA A 203 1.90 -10.66 18.26
C ALA A 203 2.94 -9.76 17.58
N VAL A 204 3.74 -10.35 16.68
CA VAL A 204 4.81 -9.63 15.99
C VAL A 204 4.25 -8.84 14.83
N SER A 205 4.47 -7.52 14.84
CA SER A 205 4.28 -6.65 13.68
C SER A 205 5.64 -6.34 13.05
N LEU A 206 5.68 -6.30 11.72
CA LEU A 206 6.87 -6.00 10.93
C LEU A 206 6.64 -4.74 10.11
N ASP A 207 7.60 -3.83 10.18
CA ASP A 207 7.69 -2.65 9.33
C ASP A 207 8.61 -2.96 8.14
N LEU A 208 8.00 -3.23 7.00
CA LEU A 208 8.71 -3.57 5.76
C LEU A 208 9.06 -2.30 5.01
N GLU A 209 10.33 -1.91 5.10
CA GLU A 209 10.84 -0.72 4.44
C GLU A 209 11.41 -1.05 3.05
N PHE A 210 10.82 -0.44 2.02
CA PHE A 210 11.25 -0.55 0.64
C PHE A 210 11.84 0.77 0.14
N THR A 211 12.79 0.69 -0.79
CA THR A 211 13.04 1.82 -1.71
C THR A 211 11.79 2.07 -2.54
N ALA A 212 11.55 3.29 -2.98
CA ALA A 212 10.46 3.56 -3.90
C ALA A 212 10.70 4.84 -4.69
N THR A 213 10.11 4.93 -5.87
CA THR A 213 9.94 6.18 -6.60
C THR A 213 8.47 6.31 -6.95
N ARG A 214 7.85 7.43 -6.56
CA ARG A 214 6.42 7.68 -6.74
C ARG A 214 6.12 8.25 -8.13
N TYR A 215 5.02 7.80 -8.71
CA TYR A 215 4.43 8.36 -9.93
C TYR A 215 2.92 8.56 -9.76
N GLU A 216 2.44 9.72 -10.18
CA GLU A 216 1.02 10.07 -10.19
C GLU A 216 0.61 10.52 -11.59
N SER A 217 -0.48 9.95 -12.12
CA SER A 217 -1.00 10.35 -13.42
C SER A 217 -2.45 9.93 -13.62
N PRO A 218 -3.19 10.57 -14.56
CA PRO A 218 -4.56 10.16 -14.90
C PRO A 218 -4.67 8.73 -15.41
N GLN A 219 -3.62 8.18 -16.02
CA GLN A 219 -3.57 6.78 -16.44
C GLN A 219 -3.43 5.84 -15.23
N ILE A 220 -2.57 6.18 -14.27
CA ILE A 220 -2.40 5.40 -13.04
C ILE A 220 -3.72 5.33 -12.27
N ASN A 221 -4.45 6.44 -12.24
CA ASN A 221 -5.80 6.52 -11.67
C ASN A 221 -6.80 5.56 -12.35
N GLU A 222 -6.80 5.51 -13.69
CA GLU A 222 -7.65 4.60 -14.45
C GLU A 222 -7.32 3.13 -14.16
N ILE A 223 -6.03 2.79 -14.10
CA ILE A 223 -5.57 1.45 -13.73
C ILE A 223 -5.93 1.12 -12.28
N GLY A 224 -5.81 2.07 -11.35
CA GLY A 224 -6.23 1.91 -9.96
C GLY A 224 -7.72 1.57 -9.85
N SER A 225 -8.57 2.26 -10.62
CA SER A 225 -10.01 1.97 -10.70
C SER A 225 -10.29 0.58 -11.28
N ALA A 226 -9.56 0.18 -12.34
CA ALA A 226 -9.68 -1.16 -12.91
C ALA A 226 -9.27 -2.27 -11.91
N LEU A 227 -8.20 -2.06 -11.14
CA LEU A 227 -7.74 -2.98 -10.09
C LEU A 227 -8.75 -3.09 -8.95
N LEU A 228 -9.29 -1.97 -8.49
CA LEU A 228 -10.31 -1.94 -7.44
C LEU A 228 -11.58 -2.69 -7.87
N ASN A 229 -11.99 -2.55 -9.12
CA ASN A 229 -13.15 -3.27 -9.67
C ASN A 229 -12.89 -4.77 -9.84
N LYS A 230 -11.66 -5.17 -10.19
CA LYS A 230 -11.29 -6.58 -10.34
C LYS A 230 -11.23 -7.32 -9.01
N TYR A 231 -10.70 -6.69 -7.96
CA TYR A 231 -10.49 -7.30 -6.64
C TYR A 231 -11.49 -6.79 -5.59
N ARG A 232 -12.75 -6.64 -5.98
CA ARG A 232 -13.81 -6.20 -5.07
C ARG A 232 -13.91 -7.14 -3.87
N ILE A 233 -13.84 -6.55 -2.68
CA ILE A 233 -14.10 -7.24 -1.42
C ILE A 233 -15.60 -7.35 -1.14
N LEU A 234 -15.97 -8.26 -0.25
CA LEU A 234 -17.30 -8.32 0.36
C LEU A 234 -17.61 -6.98 1.05
N ARG A 235 -18.70 -6.34 0.63
CA ARG A 235 -19.13 -5.01 1.12
C ARG A 235 -20.33 -5.10 2.05
N ASP A 236 -21.17 -6.11 1.85
CA ASP A 236 -22.34 -6.37 2.67
C ASP A 236 -22.11 -7.62 3.53
N TYR A 237 -22.47 -7.53 4.81
CA TYR A 237 -22.43 -8.67 5.70
C TYR A 237 -23.50 -9.72 5.34
N LEU A 238 -24.56 -9.34 4.61
CA LEU A 238 -25.61 -10.24 4.14
C LEU A 238 -25.09 -11.23 3.08
N ASP A 239 -24.03 -10.87 2.36
CA ASP A 239 -23.35 -11.74 1.41
C ASP A 239 -22.31 -12.66 2.09
N PHE A 240 -22.19 -12.60 3.43
CA PHE A 240 -21.31 -13.48 4.19
C PHE A 240 -21.78 -14.93 4.07
N ASN A 241 -21.08 -15.70 3.26
CA ASN A 241 -21.25 -17.14 3.19
C ASN A 241 -20.48 -17.80 4.33
N SER A 242 -21.18 -18.52 5.22
CA SER A 242 -20.60 -19.23 6.35
C SER A 242 -19.63 -20.36 5.94
N GLY A 243 -19.57 -20.70 4.66
CA GLY A 243 -18.72 -21.77 4.11
C GLY A 243 -19.31 -23.16 4.33
N TYR A 244 -20.42 -23.28 5.07
CA TYR A 244 -21.14 -24.53 5.25
C TYR A 244 -22.19 -24.70 4.18
N THR A 245 -22.13 -25.81 3.45
CA THR A 245 -23.20 -26.22 2.55
C THR A 245 -24.20 -27.10 3.29
N THR A 246 -25.44 -27.16 2.80
CA THR A 246 -26.46 -28.09 3.34
C THR A 246 -25.98 -29.55 3.31
N GLN A 247 -25.12 -29.90 2.34
CA GLN A 247 -24.50 -31.22 2.26
C GLN A 247 -23.52 -31.48 3.42
N MET A 248 -22.72 -30.49 3.80
CA MET A 248 -21.82 -30.60 4.95
C MET A 248 -22.61 -30.72 6.25
N VAL A 249 -23.70 -29.96 6.40
CA VAL A 249 -24.58 -30.04 7.57
C VAL A 249 -25.25 -31.42 7.66
N ASN A 250 -25.75 -31.96 6.54
CA ASN A 250 -26.35 -33.29 6.50
C ASN A 250 -25.35 -34.42 6.77
N ALA A 251 -24.06 -34.18 6.50
CA ALA A 251 -22.98 -35.11 6.81
C ALA A 251 -22.46 -34.97 8.26
N MET A 252 -22.94 -34.01 9.03
CA MET A 252 -22.54 -33.86 10.43
C MET A 252 -23.14 -34.99 11.28
N PRO A 253 -22.35 -35.62 12.17
CA PRO A 253 -22.86 -36.63 13.08
C PRO A 253 -23.96 -36.03 13.97
N SER A 254 -25.13 -36.68 14.02
CA SER A 254 -26.19 -36.29 14.95
C SER A 254 -25.83 -36.73 16.36
N TYR A 255 -25.42 -35.77 17.20
CA TYR A 255 -25.11 -36.00 18.61
C TYR A 255 -26.35 -35.95 19.53
N HIS A 256 -27.54 -35.63 19.00
CA HIS A 256 -28.78 -35.55 19.75
C HIS A 256 -29.74 -36.66 19.33
N ASN A 257 -30.07 -37.58 20.25
CA ASN A 257 -31.15 -38.54 20.09
C ASN A 257 -32.50 -37.84 20.35
N MET A 258 -33.09 -37.19 19.34
CA MET A 258 -34.47 -36.70 19.41
C MET A 258 -35.50 -37.82 19.18
N ASN A 259 -35.34 -38.96 19.85
CA ASN A 259 -36.27 -40.10 19.78
C ASN A 259 -37.37 -40.07 20.87
N HIS A 260 -37.61 -38.91 21.49
CA HIS A 260 -38.71 -38.73 22.41
C HIS A 260 -39.53 -37.49 22.05
N PHE A 261 -40.49 -37.71 21.14
CA PHE A 261 -41.79 -37.05 21.15
C PHE A 261 -42.85 -38.14 21.14
#